data_AF-A0A1Y2MDA9-F1
#
_entry.id   AF-A0A1Y2MDA9-F1
#
_cell.length_a   1.000
_cell.length_b   1.000
_cell.length_c   1.000
_cell.angle_alpha   90.00
_cell.angle_beta   90.00
_cell.angle_gamma   90.00
#
_symmetry.space_group_name_H-M   'P 1'
#
loop_
_entity.id
_entity.type
_entity.pdbx_description
1 polymer ?
#
loop_
_entity_poly.entity_id
_entity_poly.type
_entity_poly.pdbx_seq_one_letter_code
_entity_poly.pdbx_strand_id
1 'polypeptide(L)'
;MGITDFFSAAWDTFALPSADAEAPVQGGSSTETPASGTDEESSEEAEVNKQDAKKSGDSEEQGHRPSDDGDDEEEAEEEEDEEEIVDPKETLEEECKNSKECHGPKHHYDECVERVTGQIDNDGKASEDCVEEFFHLVHCATACAAPKLFAQLK
;
A
#
# COMPACT_ATOMS: atom_id res chain seq x y z
N MET A 1 -37.12 33.89 -9.09
CA MET A 1 -35.95 33.06 -8.73
C MET A 1 -35.84 32.03 -9.80
N GLY A 2 -34.99 32.32 -10.78
CA GLY A 2 -34.95 31.61 -12.06
C GLY A 2 -34.12 30.34 -11.92
N ILE A 3 -34.30 29.40 -12.86
CA ILE A 3 -33.47 28.19 -12.96
C ILE A 3 -31.96 28.47 -12.99
N THR A 4 -31.55 29.69 -13.39
CA THR A 4 -30.16 30.16 -13.40
C THR A 4 -29.57 30.40 -12.02
N ASP A 5 -30.40 30.67 -11.02
CA ASP A 5 -29.97 30.83 -9.61
C ASP A 5 -29.57 29.47 -9.01
N PHE A 6 -30.23 28.38 -9.44
CA PHE A 6 -29.91 27.03 -8.95
C PHE A 6 -28.58 26.51 -9.49
N PHE A 7 -28.28 26.76 -10.77
CA PHE A 7 -26.99 26.38 -11.36
C PHE A 7 -25.82 27.18 -10.79
N SER A 8 -26.01 28.48 -10.51
CA SER A 8 -24.97 29.30 -9.87
C SER A 8 -24.72 28.87 -8.43
N ALA A 9 -25.77 28.63 -7.65
CA ALA A 9 -25.64 28.14 -6.27
C ALA A 9 -24.98 26.75 -6.20
N ALA A 10 -25.21 25.88 -7.18
CA ALA A 10 -24.56 24.58 -7.26
C ALA A 10 -23.07 24.70 -7.58
N TRP A 11 -22.68 25.60 -8.48
CA TRP A 11 -21.27 25.88 -8.76
C TRP A 11 -20.56 26.56 -7.60
N ASP A 12 -21.19 27.52 -6.92
CA ASP A 12 -20.60 28.14 -5.73
C ASP A 12 -20.40 27.13 -4.59
N THR A 13 -21.29 26.15 -4.42
CA THR A 13 -21.14 25.09 -3.40
C THR A 13 -20.00 24.11 -3.75
N PHE A 14 -19.74 23.87 -5.04
CA PHE A 14 -18.72 22.94 -5.49
C PHE A 14 -17.34 23.59 -5.71
N ALA A 15 -17.30 24.90 -5.94
CA ALA A 15 -16.07 25.67 -6.17
C ALA A 15 -15.46 26.26 -4.89
N LEU A 16 -16.16 26.16 -3.75
CA LEU A 16 -15.59 26.47 -2.45
C LEU A 16 -14.71 25.27 -2.01
N PRO A 17 -13.39 25.46 -1.84
CA PRO A 17 -12.54 24.42 -1.28
C PRO A 17 -13.02 24.08 0.14
N SER A 18 -13.13 22.79 0.43
CA SER A 18 -13.53 22.26 1.73
C SER A 18 -12.67 22.86 2.84
N ALA A 19 -13.30 23.27 3.95
CA ALA A 19 -12.61 23.82 5.12
C ALA A 19 -11.66 22.82 5.83
N ASP A 20 -11.63 21.56 5.40
CA ASP A 20 -10.74 20.50 5.89
C ASP A 20 -9.37 20.44 5.18
N ALA A 21 -9.08 21.38 4.26
CA ALA A 21 -7.76 21.46 3.60
C ALA A 21 -6.65 22.01 4.54
N GLU A 22 -6.96 22.37 5.79
CA GLU A 22 -6.04 23.00 6.74
C GLU A 22 -5.68 22.08 7.93
N ALA A 23 -5.75 20.75 7.74
CA ALA A 23 -5.15 19.83 8.69
C ALA A 23 -3.61 19.90 8.54
N PRO A 24 -2.84 20.08 9.64
CA PRO A 24 -1.38 20.06 9.56
C PRO A 24 -0.92 18.69 9.06
N VAL A 25 0.00 18.68 8.09
CA VAL A 25 0.64 17.47 7.59
C VAL A 25 1.32 16.76 8.76
N GLN A 26 0.96 15.50 9.00
CA GLN A 26 1.61 14.66 10.00
C GLN A 26 2.78 13.95 9.32
N GLY A 27 4.00 14.29 9.74
CA GLY A 27 5.24 13.67 9.25
C GLY A 27 5.28 12.16 9.53
N GLY A 28 5.84 11.41 8.58
CA GLY A 28 5.95 9.95 8.67
C GLY A 28 6.21 9.22 7.35
N SER A 29 6.17 9.89 6.19
CA SER A 29 6.56 9.24 4.94
C SER A 29 8.07 9.18 4.83
N SER A 30 8.58 7.95 4.70
CA SER A 30 9.98 7.63 4.40
C SER A 30 10.59 8.61 3.39
N THR A 31 11.75 9.17 3.71
CA THR A 31 12.53 10.09 2.86
C THR A 31 13.01 9.46 1.55
N GLU A 32 12.67 8.21 1.29
CA GLU A 32 13.14 7.44 0.15
C GLU A 32 12.08 7.27 -0.96
N THR A 33 10.81 7.65 -0.72
CA THR A 33 9.76 7.56 -1.75
C THR A 33 8.82 8.76 -1.72
N PRO A 34 8.85 9.65 -2.71
CA PRO A 34 7.94 10.80 -2.76
C PRO A 34 6.50 10.34 -3.04
N ALA A 35 5.56 10.77 -2.21
CA ALA A 35 4.13 10.43 -2.33
C ALA A 35 3.48 10.91 -3.64
N SER A 36 4.16 11.74 -4.44
CA SER A 36 3.63 12.34 -5.67
C SER A 36 4.46 12.09 -6.94
N GLY A 37 5.42 11.14 -6.93
CA GLY A 37 6.14 10.73 -8.15
C GLY A 37 6.96 11.83 -8.84
N THR A 38 7.25 12.92 -8.16
CA THR A 38 8.21 13.96 -8.56
C THR A 38 9.15 14.22 -7.38
N ASP A 39 10.43 14.45 -7.64
CA ASP A 39 11.50 14.61 -6.65
C ASP A 39 11.41 15.93 -5.83
N GLU A 40 10.32 16.68 -5.97
CA GLU A 40 10.14 17.97 -5.30
C GLU A 40 9.18 17.85 -4.11
N GLU A 41 9.74 17.86 -2.90
CA GLU A 41 8.98 18.02 -1.66
C GLU A 41 8.40 19.44 -1.58
N SER A 42 7.16 19.58 -1.08
CA SER A 42 6.59 20.90 -0.79
C SER A 42 7.35 21.56 0.37
N SER A 43 7.33 22.90 0.42
CA SER A 43 7.97 23.65 1.50
C SER A 43 7.48 23.24 2.88
N GLU A 44 6.20 22.92 3.03
CA GLU A 44 5.60 22.49 4.29
C GLU A 44 6.11 21.13 4.75
N GLU A 45 6.23 20.16 3.84
CA GLU A 45 6.79 18.82 4.11
C GLU A 45 8.27 18.89 4.51
N ALA A 46 9.04 19.72 3.80
CA ALA A 46 10.47 19.92 4.05
C ALA A 46 10.75 20.57 5.42
N GLU A 47 9.84 21.40 5.92
CA GLU A 47 9.96 22.03 7.24
C GLU A 47 9.65 21.05 8.38
N VAL A 48 8.68 20.17 8.19
CA VAL A 48 8.27 19.15 9.17
C VAL A 48 9.31 18.04 9.26
N ASN A 49 9.81 17.55 8.12
CA ASN A 49 10.90 16.57 8.06
C ASN A 49 12.20 17.08 8.75
N LYS A 50 12.50 18.38 8.62
CA LYS A 50 13.62 19.02 9.34
C LYS A 50 13.39 19.15 10.84
N GLN A 51 12.14 19.23 11.30
CA GLN A 51 11.82 19.25 12.72
C GLN A 51 11.92 17.85 13.33
N ASP A 52 11.47 16.81 12.62
CA ASP A 52 11.61 15.42 13.05
C ASP A 52 13.08 14.98 13.12
N ALA A 53 13.90 15.33 12.12
CA ALA A 53 15.34 15.04 12.13
C ALA A 53 16.10 15.71 13.30
N LYS A 54 15.59 16.83 13.83
CA LYS A 54 16.16 17.51 14.99
C LYS A 54 15.69 16.93 16.33
N LYS A 55 14.60 16.16 16.32
CA LYS A 55 14.00 15.55 17.52
C LYS A 55 14.51 14.14 17.81
N SER A 56 15.12 13.47 16.83
CA SER A 56 15.79 12.15 16.99
C SER A 56 17.07 12.15 17.84
N GLY A 57 17.31 13.19 18.66
CA GLY A 57 18.42 13.28 19.60
C GLY A 57 18.09 12.87 21.04
N ASP A 58 16.82 12.69 21.40
CA ASP A 58 16.40 12.30 22.75
C ASP A 58 14.97 11.71 22.73
N SER A 59 14.85 10.43 22.36
CA SER A 59 13.74 9.57 22.78
C SER A 59 14.12 8.11 22.54
N GLU A 60 14.50 7.42 23.60
CA GLU A 60 14.60 5.96 23.67
C GLU A 60 13.21 5.36 23.42
N GLU A 61 12.97 4.74 22.27
CA GLU A 61 12.01 3.64 22.11
C GLU A 61 12.27 2.89 20.79
N GLN A 62 11.94 1.60 20.81
CA GLN A 62 12.59 0.52 20.06
C GLN A 62 12.35 0.57 18.54
N GLY A 63 13.43 0.54 17.76
CA GLY A 63 13.42 0.38 16.30
C GLY A 63 14.27 -0.82 15.87
N HIS A 64 13.71 -1.62 14.97
CA HIS A 64 14.28 -2.84 14.41
C HIS A 64 15.60 -2.57 13.66
N ARG A 65 16.68 -3.27 14.04
CA ARG A 65 17.96 -3.28 13.29
C ARG A 65 18.00 -4.57 12.48
N PRO A 66 18.16 -4.54 11.14
CA PRO A 66 18.52 -5.74 10.40
C PRO A 66 19.89 -6.21 10.87
N SER A 67 19.96 -7.43 11.40
CA SER A 67 21.20 -8.07 11.81
C SER A 67 21.91 -8.61 10.57
N ASP A 68 23.17 -8.25 10.40
CA ASP A 68 24.09 -8.76 9.39
C ASP A 68 25.33 -9.34 10.07
N ASP A 69 25.85 -10.41 9.48
CA ASP A 69 27.09 -11.16 9.75
C ASP A 69 27.15 -12.24 10.87
N GLY A 70 27.20 -13.52 10.44
CA GLY A 70 28.44 -14.32 10.49
C GLY A 70 28.74 -15.25 11.70
N ASP A 71 28.37 -16.53 11.55
CA ASP A 71 29.11 -17.79 11.86
C ASP A 71 29.73 -18.05 13.28
N ASP A 72 29.20 -19.03 14.02
CA ASP A 72 29.96 -20.11 14.69
C ASP A 72 29.00 -21.25 15.15
N GLU A 73 29.42 -22.51 14.98
CA GLU A 73 28.68 -23.74 15.27
C GLU A 73 28.69 -24.14 16.76
N GLU A 74 27.71 -24.98 17.12
CA GLU A 74 27.57 -25.85 18.31
C GLU A 74 27.07 -25.23 19.64
N GLU A 75 25.80 -25.49 19.97
CA GLU A 75 25.38 -26.47 20.99
C GLU A 75 23.86 -26.39 21.20
N ALA A 76 23.29 -27.55 21.51
CA ALA A 76 21.86 -27.80 21.61
C ALA A 76 21.18 -27.02 22.76
N GLU A 77 19.94 -26.58 22.52
CA GLU A 77 18.72 -26.94 23.28
C GLU A 77 17.63 -25.86 23.12
N GLU A 78 16.40 -26.33 22.89
CA GLU A 78 15.13 -25.59 22.93
C GLU A 78 14.84 -24.64 21.76
N GLU A 79 14.66 -25.21 20.55
CA GLU A 79 13.75 -24.60 19.57
C GLU A 79 12.32 -24.83 20.05
N GLU A 80 11.86 -23.90 20.90
CA GLU A 80 10.45 -23.68 21.15
C GLU A 80 9.83 -23.25 19.82
N ASP A 81 8.95 -24.10 19.29
CA ASP A 81 8.16 -23.94 18.08
C ASP A 81 7.35 -22.64 18.16
N GLU A 82 7.95 -21.51 17.79
CA GLU A 82 7.25 -20.26 17.51
C GLU A 82 6.43 -20.49 16.24
N GLU A 83 5.28 -21.15 16.37
CA GLU A 83 4.27 -21.23 15.32
C GLU A 83 3.92 -19.78 14.91
N GLU A 84 4.51 -19.31 13.80
CA GLU A 84 4.25 -17.98 13.25
C GLU A 84 2.74 -17.87 13.03
N ILE A 85 2.09 -16.98 13.77
CA ILE A 85 0.64 -16.75 13.66
C ILE A 85 0.40 -16.20 12.25
N VAL A 86 0.00 -17.07 11.33
CA VAL A 86 -0.34 -16.71 9.94
C VAL A 86 -1.60 -15.86 9.94
N ASP A 87 -1.56 -14.68 9.29
CA ASP A 87 -2.74 -13.84 9.13
C ASP A 87 -3.84 -14.60 8.35
N PRO A 88 -5.03 -14.81 8.94
CA PRO A 88 -6.16 -15.42 8.24
C PRO A 88 -6.53 -14.71 6.94
N LYS A 89 -6.28 -13.40 6.83
CA LYS A 89 -6.55 -12.62 5.62
C LYS A 89 -5.76 -13.13 4.43
N GLU A 90 -4.45 -13.27 4.57
CA GLU A 90 -3.56 -13.68 3.47
C GLU A 90 -3.92 -15.08 2.98
N THR A 91 -4.19 -16.00 3.90
CA THR A 91 -4.63 -17.37 3.56
C THR A 91 -5.95 -17.35 2.78
N LEU A 92 -6.95 -16.59 3.24
CA LEU A 92 -8.25 -16.50 2.59
C LEU A 92 -8.20 -15.80 1.24
N GLU A 93 -7.39 -14.75 1.11
CA GLU A 93 -7.21 -14.03 -0.15
C GLU A 93 -6.53 -14.93 -1.19
N GLU A 94 -5.53 -15.72 -0.82
CA GLU A 94 -4.89 -16.69 -1.72
C GLU A 94 -5.85 -17.81 -2.16
N GLU A 95 -6.63 -18.36 -1.24
CA GLU A 95 -7.68 -19.33 -1.58
C GLU A 95 -8.71 -18.72 -2.56
N CYS A 96 -9.10 -17.47 -2.34
CA CYS A 96 -10.05 -16.76 -3.18
C CYS A 96 -9.48 -16.40 -4.55
N LYS A 97 -8.20 -15.99 -4.65
CA LYS A 97 -7.50 -15.76 -5.94
C LYS A 97 -7.44 -17.03 -6.79
N ASN A 98 -7.21 -18.18 -6.16
CA ASN A 98 -7.12 -19.48 -6.82
C ASN A 98 -8.48 -20.18 -7.01
N SER A 99 -9.57 -19.53 -6.59
CA SER A 99 -10.92 -20.05 -6.75
C SER A 99 -11.41 -19.99 -8.19
N LYS A 100 -12.46 -20.76 -8.50
CA LYS A 100 -13.10 -20.74 -9.82
C LYS A 100 -13.75 -19.40 -10.15
N GLU A 101 -14.17 -18.64 -9.15
CA GLU A 101 -14.85 -17.36 -9.33
C GLU A 101 -13.87 -16.27 -9.79
N CYS A 102 -12.62 -16.31 -9.30
CA CYS A 102 -11.58 -15.33 -9.64
C CYS A 102 -10.61 -15.80 -10.74
N HIS A 103 -10.84 -16.96 -11.35
CA HIS A 103 -9.97 -17.50 -12.41
C HIS A 103 -9.81 -16.54 -13.61
N GLY A 104 -10.89 -15.89 -14.05
CA GLY A 104 -10.85 -14.96 -15.19
C GLY A 104 -9.93 -13.76 -14.92
N PRO A 105 -10.22 -12.95 -13.88
CA PRO A 105 -9.33 -11.85 -13.47
C PRO A 105 -7.89 -12.29 -13.21
N LYS A 106 -7.70 -13.46 -12.57
CA LYS A 106 -6.36 -14.01 -12.34
C LYS A 106 -5.61 -14.29 -13.64
N HIS A 107 -6.25 -14.96 -14.60
CA HIS A 107 -5.64 -15.24 -15.90
C HIS A 107 -5.20 -13.96 -16.61
N HIS A 108 -6.04 -12.93 -16.63
CA HIS A 108 -5.69 -11.66 -17.27
C HIS A 108 -4.53 -10.95 -16.57
N TYR A 109 -4.49 -10.98 -15.24
CA TYR A 109 -3.37 -10.45 -14.49
C TYR A 109 -2.06 -11.20 -14.79
N ASP A 110 -2.08 -12.54 -14.73
CA ASP A 110 -0.92 -13.37 -15.01
C ASP A 110 -0.39 -13.13 -16.45
N GLU A 111 -1.30 -13.03 -17.44
CA GLU A 111 -0.95 -12.70 -18.83
C GLU A 111 -0.33 -11.29 -18.97
N CYS A 112 -0.85 -10.31 -18.24
CA CYS A 112 -0.25 -8.97 -18.20
C CYS A 112 1.17 -9.02 -17.61
N VAL A 113 1.36 -9.73 -16.50
CA VAL A 113 2.66 -9.87 -15.83
C VAL A 113 3.68 -10.52 -16.77
N GLU A 114 3.31 -11.57 -17.50
CA GLU A 114 4.17 -12.20 -18.50
C GLU A 114 4.59 -11.21 -19.59
N ARG A 115 3.66 -10.37 -20.07
CA ARG A 115 3.93 -9.38 -21.12
C ARG A 115 4.82 -8.24 -20.63
N VAL A 116 4.57 -7.71 -19.43
CA VAL A 116 5.38 -6.65 -18.80
C VAL A 116 6.78 -7.15 -18.50
N THR A 117 6.91 -8.35 -17.92
CA THR A 117 8.21 -8.98 -17.65
C THR A 117 8.99 -9.18 -18.95
N GLY A 118 8.31 -9.67 -20.00
CA GLY A 118 8.91 -9.81 -21.32
C GLY A 118 9.42 -8.49 -21.90
N GLN A 119 8.71 -7.38 -21.72
CA GLN A 119 9.21 -6.06 -22.15
C GLN A 119 10.43 -5.60 -21.35
N ILE A 120 10.43 -5.81 -20.03
CA ILE A 120 11.58 -5.46 -19.18
C ILE A 120 12.82 -6.25 -19.59
N ASP A 121 12.68 -7.55 -19.86
CA ASP A 121 13.80 -8.40 -20.25
C ASP A 121 14.37 -8.04 -21.64
N ASN A 122 13.52 -7.60 -22.58
CA ASN A 122 13.95 -7.26 -23.95
C ASN A 122 14.43 -5.81 -24.10
N ASP A 123 13.71 -4.86 -23.51
CA ASP A 123 13.90 -3.42 -23.74
C ASP A 123 14.48 -2.69 -22.51
N GLY A 124 14.67 -3.40 -21.39
CA GLY A 124 15.12 -2.84 -20.11
C GLY A 124 14.04 -2.03 -19.38
N LYS A 125 12.83 -1.93 -19.94
CA LYS A 125 11.67 -1.23 -19.36
C LYS A 125 10.37 -1.72 -19.98
N ALA A 126 9.27 -1.64 -19.22
CA ALA A 126 7.92 -1.85 -19.75
C ALA A 126 7.28 -0.53 -20.17
N SER A 127 6.40 -0.60 -21.18
CA SER A 127 5.58 0.53 -21.64
C SER A 127 4.14 0.52 -21.13
N GLU A 128 3.75 -0.55 -20.45
CA GLU A 128 2.44 -0.74 -19.81
C GLU A 128 2.64 -1.22 -18.36
N ASP A 129 1.57 -1.14 -17.57
CA ASP A 129 1.49 -1.68 -16.21
C ASP A 129 0.27 -2.60 -16.08
N CYS A 130 0.20 -3.39 -15.00
CA CYS A 130 -0.87 -4.36 -14.74
C CYS A 130 -1.83 -3.91 -13.63
N VAL A 131 -1.90 -2.61 -13.34
CA VAL A 131 -2.66 -2.11 -12.19
C VAL A 131 -4.17 -2.33 -12.37
N GLU A 132 -4.68 -2.24 -13.61
CA GLU A 132 -6.09 -2.50 -13.90
C GLU A 132 -6.45 -3.97 -13.64
N GLU A 133 -5.68 -4.91 -14.19
CA GLU A 133 -5.89 -6.35 -14.00
C GLU A 133 -5.70 -6.75 -12.54
N PHE A 134 -4.73 -6.13 -11.86
CA PHE A 134 -4.54 -6.30 -10.42
C PHE A 134 -5.78 -5.87 -9.64
N PHE A 135 -6.37 -4.71 -9.95
CA PHE A 135 -7.60 -4.27 -9.29
C PHE A 135 -8.77 -5.20 -9.57
N HIS A 136 -8.91 -5.76 -10.77
CA HIS A 136 -9.92 -6.78 -11.04
C HIS A 136 -9.72 -8.05 -10.21
N LEU A 137 -8.47 -8.53 -10.09
CA LEU A 137 -8.14 -9.71 -9.30
C LEU A 137 -8.38 -9.47 -7.80
N VAL A 138 -7.87 -8.38 -7.25
CA VAL A 138 -8.03 -8.03 -5.83
C VAL A 138 -9.48 -7.74 -5.50
N HIS A 139 -10.23 -7.05 -6.36
CA HIS A 139 -11.66 -6.83 -6.15
C HIS A 139 -12.41 -8.16 -6.04
N CYS A 140 -12.11 -9.12 -6.91
CA CYS A 140 -12.72 -10.46 -6.81
C CYS A 140 -12.30 -11.19 -5.53
N ALA A 141 -11.01 -11.24 -5.24
CA ALA A 141 -10.48 -11.98 -4.10
C ALA A 141 -10.98 -11.42 -2.76
N THR A 142 -11.00 -10.09 -2.61
CA THR A 142 -11.49 -9.41 -1.40
C THR A 142 -12.99 -9.57 -1.22
N ALA A 143 -13.79 -9.50 -2.30
CA ALA A 143 -15.23 -9.78 -2.22
C ALA A 143 -15.52 -11.23 -1.75
N CYS A 144 -14.69 -12.19 -2.16
CA CYS A 144 -14.76 -13.58 -1.72
C CYS A 144 -14.27 -13.78 -0.27
N ALA A 145 -13.20 -13.10 0.14
CA ALA A 145 -12.55 -13.29 1.44
C ALA A 145 -13.26 -12.52 2.58
N ALA A 146 -13.79 -11.33 2.31
CA ALA A 146 -14.42 -10.46 3.31
C ALA A 146 -15.45 -11.17 4.22
N PRO A 147 -16.45 -11.92 3.70
CA PRO A 147 -17.42 -12.58 4.58
C PRO A 147 -16.82 -13.72 5.42
N LYS A 148 -15.67 -14.28 5.02
CA LYS A 148 -14.99 -15.36 5.74
C LYS A 148 -14.03 -14.81 6.80
N LEU A 149 -13.33 -13.72 6.48
CA LEU A 149 -12.33 -13.10 7.34
C LEU A 149 -12.95 -12.62 8.66
N PHE A 150 -14.02 -11.85 8.59
CA PHE A 150 -14.68 -11.34 9.81
C PHE A 150 -15.33 -12.42 10.68
N ALA A 151 -15.50 -13.65 10.17
CA ALA A 151 -15.95 -14.78 10.97
C ALA A 151 -14.83 -15.43 11.79
N GLN A 152 -13.57 -15.21 11.42
CA GLN A 152 -12.39 -15.79 12.08
C GLN A 152 -11.75 -14.84 13.09
N LEU A 153 -11.91 -13.53 12.90
CA LEU A 153 -11.44 -12.50 13.83
C LEU A 153 -12.33 -12.46 15.10
N LYS A 154 -11.71 -12.36 16.28
CA LYS A 154 -12.40 -12.25 17.59
C LYS A 154 -12.22 -10.87 18.21
#